data_AF-A0A9X1ILL9-F1
#
_entry.id   AF-A0A9X1ILL9-F1
#
_cell.length_a   1.000
_cell.length_b   1.000
_cell.length_c   1.000
_cell.angle_alpha   90.00
_cell.angle_beta   90.00
_cell.angle_gamma   90.00
#
_symmetry.space_group_name_H-M   'P 1'
#
loop_
_entity.id
_entity.type
_entity.pdbx_description
1 polymer ?
#
loop_
_entity_poly.entity_id
_entity_poly.type
_entity_poly.pdbx_seq_one_letter_code
_entity_poly.pdbx_strand_id
1 'polypeptide(L)'
;MSRAVASAARAGEGSGCAEDAGVMALPHPDWLYHHLRVSGGPADVAAFRAAAAGPGVIPWTDSLGSAAEDWFHRLAAPAAPQRRRLSLEGCRILAGQLRDAAEARQRLLAERAATSRACAFCLHSLLPVPPSLLRLGPEAPESRAWLWESWGTTQAPRGVVELPVPGRGRPRQPDPGLFWVGFWAADWTPWRALLALRARWPGLRLEMTPRYDDP
;
A
#
# COMPACT_ATOMS: atom_id res chain seq x y z
N MET A 1 56.60 -37.12 34.19
CA MET A 1 56.80 -35.85 34.91
C MET A 1 55.86 -34.82 34.33
N SER A 2 54.86 -34.41 35.14
CA SER A 2 53.87 -33.38 34.83
C SER A 2 54.49 -32.00 34.62
N ARG A 3 53.92 -31.20 33.72
CA ARG A 3 53.46 -29.85 34.05
C ARG A 3 52.42 -29.35 33.06
N ALA A 4 51.29 -28.92 33.61
CA ALA A 4 50.21 -28.23 32.94
C ALA A 4 50.58 -26.78 32.60
N VAL A 5 50.00 -26.25 31.53
CA VAL A 5 49.66 -24.82 31.42
C VAL A 5 48.26 -24.75 30.80
N ALA A 6 47.33 -24.24 31.57
CA ALA A 6 45.99 -23.85 31.14
C ALA A 6 46.05 -22.52 30.39
N SER A 7 45.23 -22.35 29.34
CA SER A 7 44.81 -21.02 28.91
C SER A 7 43.52 -21.05 28.08
N ALA A 8 42.48 -20.56 28.73
CA ALA A 8 41.38 -19.76 28.20
C ALA A 8 40.55 -20.30 27.02
N ALA A 9 39.38 -20.84 27.40
CA ALA A 9 38.18 -20.75 26.60
C ALA A 9 37.91 -19.27 26.23
N ARG A 10 37.74 -18.99 24.95
CA ARG A 10 37.00 -17.82 24.49
C ARG A 10 35.72 -18.29 23.82
N ALA A 11 34.63 -18.11 24.55
CA ALA A 11 33.34 -17.81 23.97
C ALA A 11 33.50 -16.55 23.13
N GLY A 12 33.36 -16.68 21.81
CA GLY A 12 32.86 -15.62 20.94
C GLY A 12 31.49 -16.11 20.51
N GLU A 13 30.45 -15.74 21.25
CA GLU A 13 29.56 -14.68 20.80
C GLU A 13 29.17 -14.94 19.34
N GLY A 14 28.20 -15.85 19.20
CA GLY A 14 27.30 -15.83 18.07
C GLY A 14 26.63 -14.46 18.07
N SER A 15 27.26 -13.51 17.39
CA SER A 15 26.61 -12.34 16.86
C SER A 15 25.60 -12.86 15.85
N GLY A 16 24.45 -13.28 16.37
CA GLY A 16 23.22 -13.30 15.62
C GLY A 16 23.01 -11.88 15.14
N CYS A 17 23.52 -11.58 13.94
CA CYS A 17 22.83 -10.66 13.07
C CYS A 17 21.42 -11.23 12.99
N ALA A 18 20.53 -10.69 13.83
CA ALA A 18 19.14 -10.64 13.48
C ALA A 18 19.14 -10.06 12.07
N GLU A 19 18.98 -10.94 11.07
CA GLU A 19 18.53 -10.53 9.77
C GLU A 19 17.32 -9.68 10.08
N ASP A 20 17.49 -8.38 9.89
CA ASP A 20 16.41 -7.44 9.77
C ASP A 20 15.50 -8.10 8.75
N ALA A 21 14.41 -8.70 9.25
CA ALA A 21 13.40 -9.36 8.46
C ALA A 21 12.63 -8.25 7.76
N GLY A 22 13.38 -7.50 6.95
CA GLY A 22 12.95 -6.38 6.17
C GLY A 22 11.86 -6.94 5.29
N VAL A 23 10.65 -6.48 5.58
CA VAL A 23 9.46 -6.71 4.80
C VAL A 23 9.88 -6.70 3.34
N MET A 24 9.70 -7.82 2.63
CA MET A 24 10.05 -7.94 1.20
C MET A 24 9.11 -7.04 0.40
N ALA A 25 9.43 -5.76 0.40
CA ALA A 25 8.72 -4.74 -0.30
C ALA A 25 9.70 -4.27 -1.38
N LEU A 26 9.49 -4.76 -2.60
CA LEU A 26 10.37 -4.43 -3.71
C LEU A 26 10.33 -2.91 -3.95
N PRO A 27 11.45 -2.28 -4.36
CA PRO A 27 11.46 -0.85 -4.68
C PRO A 27 10.51 -0.52 -5.84
N HIS A 28 10.23 -1.50 -6.69
CA HIS A 28 9.26 -1.44 -7.78
C HIS A 28 8.37 -2.68 -7.69
N PRO A 29 7.20 -2.59 -7.05
CA PRO A 29 6.34 -3.76 -6.92
C PRO A 29 5.72 -4.12 -8.27
N ASP A 30 5.53 -5.41 -8.49
CA ASP A 30 4.69 -5.90 -9.57
C ASP A 30 3.22 -5.61 -9.24
N TRP A 31 2.43 -5.28 -10.25
CA TRP A 31 1.01 -5.03 -10.09
C TRP A 31 0.24 -6.25 -10.56
N LEU A 32 -0.49 -6.87 -9.64
CA LEU A 32 -1.32 -8.04 -9.92
C LEU A 32 -2.79 -7.64 -9.93
N TYR A 33 -3.48 -7.95 -11.03
CA TYR A 33 -4.91 -7.67 -11.14
C TYR A 33 -5.72 -8.70 -10.37
N HIS A 34 -6.70 -8.24 -9.60
CA HIS A 34 -7.52 -9.04 -8.71
C HIS A 34 -8.98 -8.74 -8.92
N HIS A 35 -9.78 -9.79 -8.80
CA HIS A 35 -11.23 -9.68 -8.66
C HIS A 35 -11.60 -9.96 -7.20
N LEU A 36 -12.39 -9.09 -6.59
CA LEU A 36 -13.05 -9.33 -5.31
C LEU A 36 -14.56 -9.44 -5.55
N ARG A 37 -15.10 -10.62 -5.26
CA ARG A 37 -16.54 -10.90 -5.28
C ARG A 37 -17.06 -10.98 -3.86
N VAL A 38 -18.08 -10.20 -3.56
CA VAL A 38 -18.78 -10.18 -2.27
C VAL A 38 -20.25 -10.50 -2.52
N SER A 39 -20.75 -11.59 -1.97
CA SER A 39 -22.15 -11.98 -2.11
C SER A 39 -22.80 -12.30 -0.77
N GLY A 40 -24.11 -12.06 -0.67
CA GLY A 40 -24.87 -12.28 0.56
C GLY A 40 -26.25 -11.63 0.50
N GLY A 41 -26.81 -11.32 1.68
CA GLY A 41 -28.06 -10.57 1.77
C GLY A 41 -27.93 -9.17 1.15
N PRO A 42 -28.92 -8.67 0.39
CA PRO A 42 -28.86 -7.36 -0.24
C PRO A 42 -28.54 -6.20 0.72
N ALA A 43 -29.09 -6.23 1.94
CA ALA A 43 -28.84 -5.22 2.95
C ALA A 43 -27.38 -5.26 3.45
N ASP A 44 -26.83 -6.46 3.66
CA ASP A 44 -25.45 -6.63 4.11
C ASP A 44 -24.45 -6.21 3.02
N VAL A 45 -24.74 -6.53 1.77
CA VAL A 45 -23.93 -6.11 0.61
C VAL A 45 -23.98 -4.58 0.45
N ALA A 46 -25.14 -3.97 0.61
CA ALA A 46 -25.27 -2.50 0.59
C ALA A 46 -24.48 -1.83 1.73
N ALA A 47 -24.55 -2.39 2.95
CA ALA A 47 -23.77 -1.90 4.08
C ALA A 47 -22.26 -2.04 3.85
N PHE A 48 -21.82 -3.16 3.28
CA PHE A 48 -20.42 -3.36 2.90
C PHE A 48 -19.97 -2.36 1.84
N ARG A 49 -20.77 -2.14 0.78
CA ARG A 49 -20.47 -1.14 -0.26
C ARG A 49 -20.32 0.26 0.33
N ALA A 50 -21.22 0.66 1.23
CA ALA A 50 -21.14 1.96 1.89
C ALA A 50 -19.88 2.09 2.76
N ALA A 51 -19.48 1.03 3.47
CA ALA A 51 -18.25 1.01 4.27
C ALA A 51 -16.98 0.97 3.41
N ALA A 52 -17.02 0.30 2.26
CA ALA A 52 -15.92 0.19 1.31
C ALA A 52 -15.71 1.48 0.52
N ALA A 53 -16.78 2.26 0.30
CA ALA A 53 -16.71 3.50 -0.42
C ALA A 53 -15.78 4.49 0.28
N GLY A 54 -14.86 5.08 -0.48
CA GLY A 54 -13.84 5.94 0.08
C GLY A 54 -13.01 6.66 -0.94
N PRO A 55 -11.89 7.24 -0.50
CA PRO A 55 -11.05 8.05 -1.37
C PRO A 55 -10.14 7.22 -2.28
N GLY A 56 -10.02 5.91 -2.04
CA GLY A 56 -9.18 5.02 -2.85
C GLY A 56 -7.68 5.21 -2.65
N VAL A 57 -7.29 6.06 -1.69
CA VAL A 57 -5.89 6.37 -1.33
C VAL A 57 -5.73 6.36 0.19
N ILE A 58 -4.51 6.11 0.66
CA ILE A 58 -4.16 6.30 2.07
C ILE A 58 -3.83 7.78 2.28
N PRO A 59 -4.44 8.47 3.25
CA PRO A 59 -4.20 9.88 3.52
C PRO A 59 -2.91 10.07 4.33
N TRP A 60 -1.77 9.75 3.73
CA TRP A 60 -0.46 10.00 4.35
C TRP A 60 -0.29 11.48 4.66
N THR A 61 0.26 11.78 5.83
CA THR A 61 0.54 13.14 6.32
C THR A 61 2.03 13.45 6.30
N ASP A 62 2.80 12.69 5.51
CA ASP A 62 4.26 12.72 5.42
C ASP A 62 4.82 14.16 5.39
N SER A 63 5.89 14.40 6.16
CA SER A 63 6.53 15.72 6.20
C SER A 63 7.36 15.92 4.94
N LEU A 64 6.80 16.63 3.96
CA LEU A 64 7.52 17.03 2.75
C LEU A 64 8.71 17.98 3.02
N GLY A 65 8.93 18.39 4.27
CA GLY A 65 10.06 19.21 4.70
C GLY A 65 11.42 18.62 4.32
N SER A 66 11.61 17.31 4.53
CA SER A 66 12.86 16.60 4.20
C SER A 66 12.95 16.19 2.73
N ALA A 67 11.81 16.10 2.02
CA ALA A 67 11.74 15.59 0.65
C ALA A 67 12.52 16.45 -0.35
N ALA A 68 12.60 17.75 -0.12
CA ALA A 68 13.38 18.64 -0.98
C ALA A 68 14.89 18.52 -0.80
N GLU A 69 15.36 18.22 0.40
CA GLU A 69 16.78 17.94 0.61
C GLU A 69 17.15 16.62 -0.09
N ASP A 70 16.30 15.60 0.03
CA ASP A 70 16.45 14.33 -0.71
C ASP A 70 16.41 14.51 -2.23
N TRP A 71 15.47 15.30 -2.75
CA TRP A 71 15.42 15.60 -4.19
C TRP A 71 16.61 16.45 -4.62
N PHE A 72 17.07 17.41 -3.82
CA PHE A 72 18.29 18.17 -4.09
C PHE A 72 19.48 17.22 -4.22
N HIS A 73 19.67 16.29 -3.28
CA HIS A 73 20.77 15.32 -3.35
C HIS A 73 20.67 14.43 -4.58
N ARG A 74 19.47 13.93 -4.94
CA ARG A 74 19.26 13.14 -6.18
C ARG A 74 19.53 13.94 -7.45
N LEU A 75 19.17 15.23 -7.48
CA LEU A 75 19.39 16.11 -8.63
C LEU A 75 20.84 16.56 -8.76
N ALA A 76 21.52 16.81 -7.64
CA ALA A 76 22.92 17.25 -7.58
C ALA A 76 23.90 16.09 -7.89
N ALA A 77 23.56 14.87 -7.50
CA ALA A 77 24.36 13.67 -7.73
C ALA A 77 23.53 12.54 -8.35
N PRO A 78 23.10 12.67 -9.63
CA PRO A 78 22.33 11.64 -10.29
C PRO A 78 23.18 10.38 -10.49
N ALA A 79 22.55 9.20 -10.34
CA ALA A 79 23.18 7.92 -10.63
C ALA A 79 23.60 7.83 -12.11
N ALA A 80 24.67 7.10 -12.40
CA ALA A 80 25.03 6.77 -13.77
C ALA A 80 23.86 6.04 -14.48
N PRO A 81 23.64 6.23 -15.80
CA PRO A 81 24.52 6.86 -16.78
C PRO A 81 24.15 8.31 -17.14
N GLN A 82 23.49 9.06 -16.25
CA GLN A 82 23.00 10.41 -16.58
C GLN A 82 24.17 11.35 -16.99
N ARG A 83 24.16 11.81 -18.25
CA ARG A 83 25.25 12.64 -18.84
C ARG A 83 25.10 14.14 -18.60
N ARG A 84 23.88 14.63 -18.33
CA ARG A 84 23.59 16.06 -18.11
C ARG A 84 23.32 16.30 -16.64
N ARG A 85 23.99 17.31 -16.07
CA ARG A 85 23.84 17.72 -14.67
C ARG A 85 23.27 19.14 -14.64
N LEU A 86 22.34 19.38 -13.72
CA LEU A 86 21.87 20.73 -13.41
C LEU A 86 22.95 21.46 -12.60
N SER A 87 22.94 22.80 -12.61
CA SER A 87 23.75 23.57 -11.67
C SER A 87 23.24 23.34 -10.25
N LEU A 88 24.08 23.52 -9.23
CA LEU A 88 23.66 23.38 -7.83
C LEU A 88 22.48 24.32 -7.51
N GLU A 89 22.49 25.53 -8.06
CA GLU A 89 21.39 26.48 -7.92
C GLU A 89 20.12 25.99 -8.62
N GLY A 90 20.25 25.43 -9.83
CA GLY A 90 19.14 24.79 -10.54
C GLY A 90 18.57 23.59 -9.78
N CYS A 91 19.40 22.79 -9.12
CA CYS A 91 18.96 21.70 -8.26
C CYS A 91 18.14 22.20 -7.06
N ARG A 92 18.56 23.29 -6.41
CA ARG A 92 17.82 23.87 -5.27
C ARG A 92 16.47 24.41 -5.70
N ILE A 93 16.42 25.17 -6.79
CA ILE A 93 15.17 25.73 -7.33
C ILE A 93 14.22 24.59 -7.70
N LEU A 94 14.68 23.59 -8.44
CA LEU A 94 13.84 22.48 -8.87
C LEU A 94 13.37 21.62 -7.69
N ALA A 95 14.25 21.33 -6.72
CA ALA A 95 13.85 20.61 -5.52
C ALA A 95 12.79 21.38 -4.70
N GLY A 96 12.90 22.70 -4.63
CA GLY A 96 11.88 23.56 -4.04
C GLY A 96 10.54 23.48 -4.77
N GLN A 97 10.55 23.60 -6.10
CA GLN A 97 9.35 23.48 -6.93
C GLN A 97 8.68 22.10 -6.80
N LEU A 98 9.47 21.02 -6.74
CA LEU A 98 8.95 19.67 -6.52
C LEU A 98 8.28 19.53 -5.15
N ARG A 99 8.83 20.18 -4.11
CA ARG A 99 8.22 20.25 -2.77
C ARG A 99 6.88 20.95 -2.80
N ASP A 100 6.84 22.15 -3.35
CA ASP A 100 5.63 22.96 -3.38
C ASP A 100 4.53 22.24 -4.17
N ALA A 101 4.89 21.60 -5.29
CA ALA A 101 3.98 20.79 -6.09
C ALA A 101 3.48 19.54 -5.35
N ALA A 102 4.37 18.83 -4.64
CA ALA A 102 4.01 17.67 -3.83
C ALA A 102 3.09 18.06 -2.66
N GLU A 103 3.37 19.19 -1.99
CA GLU A 103 2.56 19.71 -0.87
C GLU A 103 1.16 20.10 -1.35
N ALA A 104 1.08 20.85 -2.45
CA ALA A 104 -0.20 21.22 -3.04
C ALA A 104 -1.01 19.99 -3.45
N ARG A 105 -0.36 18.98 -4.04
CA ARG A 105 -0.99 17.71 -4.41
C ARG A 105 -1.47 16.94 -3.19
N GLN A 106 -0.68 16.85 -2.13
CA GLN A 106 -1.05 16.17 -0.89
C GLN A 106 -2.22 16.86 -0.19
N ARG A 107 -2.22 18.20 -0.08
CA ARG A 107 -3.35 18.96 0.50
C ARG A 107 -4.63 18.69 -0.26
N LEU A 108 -4.59 18.76 -1.60
CA LEU A 108 -5.75 18.46 -2.44
C LEU A 108 -6.23 17.01 -2.27
N LEU A 109 -5.31 16.06 -2.16
CA LEU A 109 -5.64 14.65 -1.92
C LEU A 109 -6.23 14.44 -0.52
N ALA A 110 -5.71 15.10 0.52
CA ALA A 110 -6.20 14.99 1.88
C ALA A 110 -7.61 15.59 2.04
N GLU A 111 -7.85 16.77 1.47
CA GLU A 111 -9.17 17.43 1.45
C GLU A 111 -10.21 16.56 0.74
N ARG A 112 -9.84 16.02 -0.43
CA ARG A 112 -10.68 15.06 -1.15
C ARG A 112 -10.81 13.76 -0.38
N ALA A 113 -9.76 13.30 0.30
CA ALA A 113 -9.79 12.01 0.98
C ALA A 113 -10.77 11.97 2.15
N ALA A 114 -10.92 13.10 2.85
CA ALA A 114 -11.83 13.24 3.98
C ALA A 114 -13.32 13.11 3.58
N THR A 115 -13.67 13.42 2.33
CA THR A 115 -15.07 13.53 1.87
C THR A 115 -15.41 12.62 0.70
N SER A 116 -14.42 12.16 -0.06
CA SER A 116 -14.64 11.37 -1.27
C SER A 116 -15.10 9.95 -0.95
N ARG A 117 -16.16 9.56 -1.64
CA ARG A 117 -16.68 8.19 -1.72
C ARG A 117 -16.61 7.65 -3.15
N ALA A 118 -15.78 8.26 -4.00
CA ALA A 118 -15.73 7.98 -5.43
C ALA A 118 -15.10 6.62 -5.77
N CYS A 119 -14.22 6.09 -4.91
CA CYS A 119 -13.68 4.75 -5.07
C CYS A 119 -14.61 3.74 -4.39
N ALA A 120 -15.15 2.81 -5.17
CA ALA A 120 -16.09 1.78 -4.70
C ALA A 120 -15.47 0.82 -3.67
N PHE A 121 -14.16 0.62 -3.71
CA PHE A 121 -13.43 -0.26 -2.80
C PHE A 121 -12.14 0.39 -2.31
N CYS A 122 -12.20 0.95 -1.11
CA CYS A 122 -11.07 1.55 -0.42
C CYS A 122 -10.71 0.72 0.82
N LEU A 123 -9.55 0.04 0.79
CA LEU A 123 -9.08 -0.74 1.95
C LEU A 123 -8.90 0.14 3.20
N HIS A 124 -8.44 1.37 3.05
CA HIS A 124 -8.31 2.29 4.19
C HIS A 124 -9.67 2.63 4.84
N SER A 125 -10.77 2.68 4.08
CA SER A 125 -12.11 2.86 4.66
C SER A 125 -12.56 1.66 5.49
N LEU A 126 -12.16 0.44 5.09
CA LEU A 126 -12.57 -0.80 5.75
C LEU A 126 -11.64 -1.18 6.91
N LEU A 127 -10.33 -1.02 6.71
CA LEU A 127 -9.23 -1.42 7.59
C LEU A 127 -8.24 -0.25 7.67
N PRO A 128 -8.55 0.79 8.47
CA PRO A 128 -7.81 2.04 8.45
C PRO A 128 -6.37 1.86 8.94
N VAL A 129 -5.47 2.59 8.27
CA VAL A 129 -4.07 2.75 8.71
C VAL A 129 -4.06 3.62 9.97
N PRO A 130 -3.39 3.20 11.06
CA PRO A 130 -3.31 3.96 12.30
C PRO A 130 -2.79 5.39 12.10
N PRO A 131 -3.35 6.40 12.80
CA PRO A 131 -2.89 7.79 12.68
C PRO A 131 -1.42 8.00 13.00
N SER A 132 -0.82 7.16 13.86
CA SER A 132 0.61 7.19 14.15
C SER A 132 1.46 6.88 12.91
N LEU A 133 1.05 5.89 12.11
CA LEU A 133 1.73 5.51 10.89
C LEU A 133 1.46 6.48 9.74
N LEU A 134 0.25 7.07 9.68
CA LEU A 134 -0.05 8.11 8.70
C LEU A 134 0.94 9.29 8.75
N ARG A 135 1.52 9.58 9.91
CA ARG A 135 2.56 10.62 10.10
C ARG A 135 3.94 10.22 9.61
N LEU A 136 4.24 8.93 9.55
CA LEU A 136 5.53 8.41 9.09
C LEU A 136 5.63 8.40 7.56
N GLY A 137 4.49 8.32 6.87
CA GLY A 137 4.44 8.29 5.42
C GLY A 137 4.60 6.89 4.81
N PRO A 138 4.50 6.78 3.47
CA PRO A 138 4.46 5.50 2.76
C PRO A 138 5.81 4.76 2.73
N GLU A 139 6.93 5.49 2.80
CA GLU A 139 8.27 4.90 2.67
C GLU A 139 8.86 4.43 4.00
N ALA A 140 8.25 4.81 5.12
CA ALA A 140 8.72 4.38 6.44
C ALA A 140 8.63 2.85 6.58
N PRO A 141 9.70 2.18 7.06
CA PRO A 141 9.71 0.72 7.25
C PRO A 141 8.54 0.23 8.10
N GLU A 142 8.18 0.97 9.15
CA GLU A 142 7.07 0.65 10.05
C GLU A 142 5.71 0.72 9.34
N SER A 143 5.52 1.71 8.46
CA SER A 143 4.31 1.81 7.63
C SER A 143 4.21 0.62 6.68
N ARG A 144 5.32 0.24 6.03
CA ARG A 144 5.37 -0.91 5.09
C ARG A 144 5.13 -2.23 5.83
N ALA A 145 5.72 -2.40 7.00
CA ALA A 145 5.52 -3.57 7.86
C ALA A 145 4.07 -3.70 8.29
N TRP A 146 3.46 -2.62 8.75
CA TRP A 146 2.05 -2.65 9.14
C TRP A 146 1.13 -2.99 7.97
N LEU A 147 1.37 -2.41 6.78
CA LEU A 147 0.57 -2.71 5.58
C LEU A 147 0.71 -4.20 5.20
N TRP A 148 1.93 -4.73 5.26
CA TRP A 148 2.17 -6.15 5.03
C TRP A 148 1.43 -7.03 6.05
N GLU A 149 1.53 -6.73 7.33
CA GLU A 149 0.93 -7.49 8.42
C GLU A 149 -0.58 -7.37 8.51
N SER A 150 -1.14 -6.23 8.10
CA SER A 150 -2.57 -5.95 8.20
C SER A 150 -3.32 -6.25 6.92
N TRP A 151 -2.72 -5.93 5.76
CA TRP A 151 -3.37 -6.07 4.47
C TRP A 151 -2.80 -7.21 3.63
N GLY A 152 -1.54 -7.59 3.82
CA GLY A 152 -0.85 -8.57 2.98
C GLY A 152 -0.33 -7.99 1.66
N THR A 153 -0.27 -6.66 1.55
CA THR A 153 0.32 -5.92 0.43
C THR A 153 0.96 -4.65 0.99
N THR A 154 1.94 -4.09 0.29
CA THR A 154 2.76 -2.96 0.74
C THR A 154 2.24 -1.61 0.27
N GLN A 155 1.21 -1.60 -0.57
CA GLN A 155 0.58 -0.38 -1.08
C GLN A 155 -0.95 -0.51 -1.14
N ALA A 156 -1.64 0.63 -1.21
CA ALA A 156 -3.09 0.63 -1.42
C ALA A 156 -3.48 0.09 -2.80
N PRO A 157 -4.65 -0.57 -2.92
CA PRO A 157 -5.20 -0.99 -4.22
C PRO A 157 -5.37 0.19 -5.18
N ARG A 158 -5.12 -0.06 -6.47
CA ARG A 158 -5.23 0.94 -7.55
C ARG A 158 -6.22 0.51 -8.62
N GLY A 159 -6.71 1.49 -9.38
CA GLY A 159 -7.55 1.23 -10.56
C GLY A 159 -8.83 0.45 -10.24
N VAL A 160 -9.45 0.75 -9.10
CA VAL A 160 -10.66 0.06 -8.65
C VAL A 160 -11.79 0.34 -9.63
N VAL A 161 -12.39 -0.71 -10.16
CA VAL A 161 -13.53 -0.66 -11.07
C VAL A 161 -14.62 -1.61 -10.60
N GLU A 162 -15.87 -1.18 -10.63
CA GLU A 162 -16.99 -2.11 -10.47
C GLU A 162 -17.17 -2.95 -11.74
N LEU A 163 -17.21 -4.27 -11.55
CA LEU A 163 -17.32 -5.22 -12.64
C LEU A 163 -18.79 -5.58 -12.91
N PRO A 164 -19.18 -5.78 -14.17
CA PRO A 164 -20.55 -6.11 -14.51
C PRO A 164 -20.92 -7.51 -14.00
N VAL A 165 -22.14 -7.68 -13.51
CA VAL A 165 -22.68 -9.01 -13.17
C VAL A 165 -22.71 -9.88 -14.44
N PRO A 166 -22.20 -11.13 -14.42
CA PRO A 166 -22.28 -12.03 -15.57
C PRO A 166 -23.75 -12.38 -15.86
N GLY A 167 -24.21 -12.13 -17.08
CA GLY A 167 -25.53 -12.54 -17.56
C GLY A 167 -25.53 -12.72 -19.07
N ARG A 168 -25.97 -13.89 -19.56
CA ARG A 168 -26.11 -14.14 -21.00
C ARG A 168 -27.38 -13.47 -21.53
N GLY A 169 -27.23 -12.49 -22.43
CA GLY A 169 -28.26 -12.09 -23.39
C GLY A 169 -29.50 -11.34 -22.87
N ARG A 170 -29.53 -10.87 -21.62
CA ARG A 170 -30.61 -10.00 -21.11
C ARG A 170 -30.06 -8.63 -20.67
N PRO A 171 -30.87 -7.56 -20.70
CA PRO A 171 -30.47 -6.27 -20.13
C PRO A 171 -30.03 -6.48 -18.67
N ARG A 172 -28.82 -6.01 -18.36
CA ARG A 172 -28.14 -6.22 -17.08
C ARG A 172 -28.95 -5.59 -15.95
N GLN A 173 -29.68 -6.40 -15.19
CA GLN A 173 -30.19 -5.95 -13.90
C GLN A 173 -29.06 -5.98 -12.88
N PRO A 174 -28.89 -4.92 -12.07
CA PRO A 174 -28.02 -4.97 -10.91
C PRO A 174 -28.47 -6.10 -9.98
N ASP A 175 -27.56 -7.01 -9.61
CA ASP A 175 -27.82 -7.98 -8.55
C ASP A 175 -27.53 -7.30 -7.21
N PRO A 176 -28.55 -6.95 -6.41
CA PRO A 176 -28.34 -6.22 -5.16
C PRO A 176 -27.65 -7.09 -4.10
N GLY A 177 -27.63 -8.41 -4.27
CA GLY A 177 -26.89 -9.36 -3.42
C GLY A 177 -25.45 -9.59 -3.86
N LEU A 178 -24.95 -8.82 -4.84
CA LEU A 178 -23.59 -8.96 -5.37
C LEU A 178 -22.87 -7.61 -5.45
N PHE A 179 -21.65 -7.60 -4.92
CA PHE A 179 -20.65 -6.58 -5.18
C PHE A 179 -19.43 -7.23 -5.81
N TRP A 180 -19.04 -6.76 -6.99
CA TRP A 180 -17.90 -7.30 -7.72
C TRP A 180 -17.02 -6.17 -8.21
N VAL A 181 -15.75 -6.18 -7.80
CA VAL A 181 -14.76 -5.18 -8.20
C VAL A 181 -13.50 -5.82 -8.74
N GLY A 182 -12.87 -5.13 -9.67
CA GLY A 182 -11.52 -5.37 -10.14
C GLY A 182 -10.58 -4.30 -9.59
N PHE A 183 -9.36 -4.66 -9.23
CA PHE A 183 -8.33 -3.72 -8.79
C PHE A 183 -6.93 -4.31 -8.91
N TRP A 184 -5.92 -3.45 -8.90
CA TRP A 184 -4.51 -3.83 -8.87
C TRP A 184 -3.97 -3.79 -7.44
N ALA A 185 -3.26 -4.84 -7.03
CA ALA A 185 -2.54 -4.92 -5.75
C ALA A 185 -1.04 -5.08 -5.99
N ALA A 186 -0.23 -4.53 -5.07
CA ALA A 186 1.22 -4.58 -5.15
C ALA A 186 1.75 -5.92 -4.64
N ASP A 187 2.52 -6.62 -5.49
CA ASP A 187 3.25 -7.88 -5.34
C ASP A 187 2.43 -9.12 -4.98
N TRP A 188 1.36 -8.95 -4.20
CA TRP A 188 0.65 -10.03 -3.53
C TRP A 188 -0.85 -9.77 -3.50
N THR A 189 -1.62 -10.85 -3.41
CA THR A 189 -3.03 -10.78 -3.03
C THR A 189 -3.16 -10.20 -1.61
N PRO A 190 -4.05 -9.23 -1.36
CA PRO A 190 -4.35 -8.69 -0.02
C PRO A 190 -5.03 -9.69 0.93
N TRP A 191 -4.42 -10.86 1.15
CA TRP A 191 -5.04 -12.01 1.79
C TRP A 191 -5.34 -11.76 3.27
N ARG A 192 -4.48 -11.00 3.97
CA ARG A 192 -4.72 -10.64 5.38
C ARG A 192 -5.90 -9.69 5.51
N ALA A 193 -6.02 -8.72 4.60
CA ALA A 193 -7.20 -7.88 4.53
C ALA A 193 -8.46 -8.73 4.29
N LEU A 194 -8.41 -9.70 3.38
CA LEU A 194 -9.56 -10.59 3.12
C LEU A 194 -10.00 -11.37 4.36
N LEU A 195 -9.05 -11.91 5.13
CA LEU A 195 -9.34 -12.63 6.38
C LEU A 195 -9.99 -11.70 7.40
N ALA A 196 -9.45 -10.49 7.59
CA ALA A 196 -10.03 -9.50 8.50
C ALA A 196 -11.45 -9.08 8.07
N LEU A 197 -11.67 -8.90 6.77
CA LEU A 197 -12.99 -8.57 6.24
C LEU A 197 -14.00 -9.70 6.44
N ARG A 198 -13.61 -10.96 6.21
CA ARG A 198 -14.47 -12.12 6.48
C ARG A 198 -14.87 -12.23 7.95
N ALA A 199 -13.95 -11.93 8.87
CA ALA A 199 -14.25 -11.90 10.29
C ALA A 199 -15.20 -10.76 10.68
N ARG A 200 -15.04 -9.57 10.07
CA ARG A 200 -15.88 -8.40 10.33
C ARG A 200 -17.27 -8.47 9.69
N TRP A 201 -17.41 -9.23 8.60
CA TRP A 201 -18.65 -9.37 7.84
C TRP A 201 -19.05 -10.84 7.69
N PRO A 202 -19.41 -11.53 8.79
CA PRO A 202 -19.65 -12.98 8.77
C PRO A 202 -20.88 -13.40 7.94
N GLY A 203 -21.82 -12.49 7.70
CA GLY A 203 -22.99 -12.73 6.82
C GLY A 203 -22.68 -12.65 5.32
N LEU A 204 -21.45 -12.26 4.95
CA LEU A 204 -21.02 -12.12 3.57
C LEU A 204 -20.02 -13.21 3.18
N ARG A 205 -20.12 -13.65 1.92
CA ARG A 205 -19.10 -14.49 1.28
C ARG A 205 -18.19 -13.60 0.45
N LEU A 206 -16.93 -13.48 0.88
CA LEU A 206 -15.90 -12.72 0.18
C LEU A 206 -14.93 -13.68 -0.50
N GLU A 207 -14.75 -13.56 -1.80
CA GLU A 207 -13.84 -14.35 -2.62
C GLU A 207 -12.93 -13.41 -3.41
N MET A 208 -11.63 -13.63 -3.31
CA MET A 208 -10.64 -12.86 -4.06
C MET A 208 -9.81 -13.78 -4.91
N THR A 209 -9.69 -13.43 -6.19
CA THR A 209 -9.00 -14.26 -7.17
C THR A 209 -8.03 -13.39 -7.97
N PRO A 210 -6.72 -13.70 -7.98
CA PRO A 210 -5.79 -13.07 -8.91
C PRO A 210 -6.16 -13.45 -10.35
N ARG A 211 -6.00 -12.50 -11.27
CA ARG A 211 -6.23 -12.67 -12.70
C ARG A 211 -4.88 -12.49 -13.38
N TYR A 212 -4.38 -13.58 -13.95
CA TYR A 212 -3.09 -13.62 -14.64
C TYR A 212 -3.23 -13.34 -16.13
N ASP A 213 -4.47 -13.30 -16.63
CA ASP A 213 -4.80 -12.88 -17.99
C ASP A 213 -5.07 -11.36 -17.96
N ASP A 214 -4.55 -10.63 -18.96
CA ASP A 214 -4.72 -9.17 -19.09
C ASP A 214 -6.21 -8.76 -19.05
N PRO A 215 -6.54 -7.60 -18.44
CA PRO A 215 -7.91 -7.13 -18.24
C PRO A 215 -8.69 -6.79 -19.53
#